data_AF-A0A258LI88-F1
#
_entry.id   AF-A0A258LI88-F1
#
_cell.length_a   1.000
_cell.length_b   1.000
_cell.length_c   1.000
_cell.angle_alpha   90.00
_cell.angle_beta   90.00
_cell.angle_gamma   90.00
#
_symmetry.space_group_name_H-M   'P 1'
#
loop_
_entity.id
_entity.type
_entity.pdbx_description
1 polymer ?
#
loop_
_entity_poly.entity_id
_entity_poly.type
_entity_poly.pdbx_seq_one_letter_code
_entity_poly.pdbx_strand_id
1 'polypeptide(L)'
;MAKVHITELVLRDGHQSLIATRLRTEDMLPICAKLDAIGFWSLEAWGGATFDACVRFLKEDPWERLAKLRKALPNSRIQMLLRGQNLLGYRHYSDDVVRAFVQKSADNGVDVFRVFDAMNDIRNLKTSIEAVKKVGKHAEGTLSYTTSPVHNVEYFVSLAKELEAMGSDTIAIKDMAGLLTPQATSELVKSLRAAVNLPIHLHSHATSGLSAMCLLKGVEAGAAIIDTCNSSFGEGASHTSTESFVAALKGTEYDTGLDLAALQEITAYFRDVRKKYWQFESDFTGVDTRVLVNQVPGGMISNLSNQLKEQGALNRMDEVLLEIPRVREDLGFPPLVTPTSQIVGTQAVLNVMTGDRYKSITNEVKNYFLGHYGKAPAAVNDTIKQKAVGDSEVITCRPADLLAPEMAKLVSEAELFAKSEEDVLTYAMFPDIGKTYLQERNAGSASAEPLLDKATVQSGAPRFAPNEFKVTLHGETFHINLTGSGHAGEEQRPYYVTIDGIAEEVIV
;
A
#
# COMPACT_ATOMS: atom_id res chain seq x y z
N MET A 1 -8.49 1.61 35.20
CA MET A 1 -7.65 2.33 34.23
C MET A 1 -7.87 1.71 32.87
N ALA A 2 -8.23 2.48 31.86
CA ALA A 2 -8.42 1.95 30.51
C ALA A 2 -7.04 1.78 29.86
N LYS A 3 -6.51 0.56 29.87
CA LYS A 3 -5.23 0.22 29.24
C LYS A 3 -5.33 0.45 27.73
N VAL A 4 -4.39 1.20 27.15
CA VAL A 4 -4.28 1.36 25.69
C VAL A 4 -3.42 0.23 25.12
N HIS A 5 -3.85 -0.29 23.98
CA HIS A 5 -3.19 -1.34 23.25
C HIS A 5 -2.44 -0.80 22.04
N ILE A 6 -1.29 -1.38 21.71
CA ILE A 6 -0.48 -1.01 20.54
C ILE A 6 -0.46 -2.16 19.53
N THR A 7 -0.71 -1.83 18.27
CA THR A 7 -0.37 -2.65 17.11
C THR A 7 0.92 -2.11 16.49
N GLU A 8 1.88 -2.99 16.23
CA GLU A 8 3.17 -2.63 15.63
C GLU A 8 3.19 -2.96 14.13
N LEU A 9 3.64 -1.99 13.32
CA LEU A 9 3.50 -1.99 11.86
C LEU A 9 4.80 -2.25 11.09
N VAL A 10 5.93 -2.46 11.76
CA VAL A 10 7.26 -2.59 11.12
C VAL A 10 7.34 -3.71 10.07
N LEU A 11 6.54 -4.78 10.21
CA LEU A 11 6.54 -5.93 9.29
C LEU A 11 5.66 -5.73 8.05
N ARG A 12 4.85 -4.66 7.98
CA ARG A 12 3.97 -4.35 6.84
C ARG A 12 4.03 -2.87 6.47
N ASP A 13 3.31 -1.99 7.18
CA ASP A 13 3.15 -0.60 6.73
C ASP A 13 4.43 0.23 6.83
N GLY A 14 5.29 -0.06 7.81
CA GLY A 14 6.54 0.68 8.00
C GLY A 14 7.44 0.62 6.78
N HIS A 15 7.75 -0.60 6.31
CA HIS A 15 8.58 -0.77 5.12
C HIS A 15 7.83 -0.52 3.80
N GLN A 16 6.50 -0.73 3.78
CA GLN A 16 5.66 -0.32 2.64
C GLN A 16 5.75 1.19 2.40
N SER A 17 5.81 1.97 3.48
CA SER A 17 5.85 3.44 3.42
C SER A 17 7.24 4.00 3.12
N LEU A 18 8.30 3.35 3.59
CA LEU A 18 9.64 3.94 3.59
C LEU A 18 10.61 3.33 2.58
N ILE A 19 10.47 2.03 2.26
CA ILE A 19 11.40 1.31 1.37
C ILE A 19 10.64 0.49 0.32
N ALA A 20 9.55 1.06 -0.20
CA ALA A 20 8.77 0.51 -1.30
C ALA A 20 8.36 -0.96 -1.11
N THR A 21 8.05 -1.37 0.13
CA THR A 21 7.61 -2.75 0.45
C THR A 21 8.69 -3.82 0.20
N ARG A 22 9.98 -3.46 0.25
CA ARG A 22 11.08 -4.36 -0.10
C ARG A 22 11.68 -5.17 1.03
N LEU A 23 11.21 -5.02 2.27
CA LEU A 23 11.71 -5.82 3.39
C LEU A 23 11.45 -7.31 3.12
N ARG A 24 12.51 -8.11 3.09
CA ARG A 24 12.48 -9.56 2.80
C ARG A 24 12.18 -10.38 4.05
N THR A 25 11.59 -11.57 3.86
CA THR A 25 11.25 -12.47 4.98
C THR A 25 12.50 -12.86 5.80
N GLU A 26 13.65 -13.04 5.17
CA GLU A 26 14.92 -13.37 5.83
C GLU A 26 15.37 -12.34 6.88
N ASP A 27 14.99 -11.07 6.70
CA ASP A 27 15.31 -9.98 7.63
C ASP A 27 14.18 -9.73 8.65
N MET A 28 13.06 -10.44 8.55
CA MET A 28 11.98 -10.38 9.54
C MET A 28 12.17 -11.45 10.61
N LEU A 29 12.49 -12.68 10.20
CA LEU A 29 12.50 -13.85 11.08
C LEU A 29 13.46 -13.76 12.28
N PRO A 30 14.70 -13.24 12.16
CA PRO A 30 15.65 -13.23 13.27
C PRO A 30 15.17 -12.44 14.49
N ILE A 31 14.31 -11.43 14.31
CA ILE A 31 13.82 -10.56 15.38
C ILE A 31 12.43 -10.95 15.90
N CYS A 32 11.74 -11.90 15.26
CA CYS A 32 10.39 -12.31 15.61
C CYS A 32 10.25 -12.74 17.09
N ALA A 33 11.20 -13.50 17.64
CA ALA A 33 11.12 -13.94 19.04
C ALA A 33 11.11 -12.75 20.03
N LYS A 34 11.81 -11.64 19.71
CA LYS A 34 11.78 -10.43 20.53
C LYS A 34 10.46 -9.67 20.35
N LEU A 35 9.98 -9.54 19.12
CA LEU A 35 8.66 -8.94 18.82
C LEU A 35 7.54 -9.68 19.56
N ASP A 36 7.57 -11.01 19.56
CA ASP A 36 6.56 -11.87 20.17
C ASP A 36 6.51 -11.75 21.70
N ALA A 37 7.62 -11.34 22.33
CA ALA A 37 7.74 -11.18 23.78
C ALA A 37 7.26 -9.81 24.30
N ILE A 38 7.06 -8.81 23.44
CA ILE A 38 6.72 -7.44 23.88
C ILE A 38 5.32 -7.36 24.50
N GLY A 39 4.36 -8.11 23.95
CA GLY A 39 2.95 -8.02 24.35
C GLY A 39 2.14 -6.98 23.57
N PHE A 40 2.46 -6.79 22.28
CA PHE A 40 1.61 -6.04 21.35
C PHE A 40 0.21 -6.66 21.24
N TRP A 41 -0.81 -5.85 20.94
CA TRP A 41 -2.15 -6.35 20.65
C TRP A 41 -2.20 -7.12 19.34
N SER A 42 -1.49 -6.62 18.32
CA SER A 42 -1.21 -7.37 17.10
C SER A 42 0.09 -6.89 16.45
N LEU A 43 0.61 -7.72 15.55
CA LEU A 43 1.67 -7.35 14.61
C LEU A 43 1.06 -7.32 13.22
N GLU A 44 1.04 -6.15 12.58
CA GLU A 44 0.62 -6.08 11.20
C GLU A 44 1.76 -6.53 10.29
N ALA A 45 1.61 -7.72 9.72
CA ALA A 45 2.71 -8.42 9.05
C ALA A 45 2.34 -8.96 7.66
N TRP A 46 1.11 -8.73 7.20
CA TRP A 46 0.63 -9.25 5.93
C TRP A 46 -0.44 -8.37 5.28
N GLY A 47 -0.77 -8.65 4.02
CA GLY A 47 -1.73 -7.85 3.25
C GLY A 47 -1.14 -6.53 2.75
N GLY A 48 -2.02 -5.58 2.41
CA GLY A 48 -1.60 -4.34 1.75
C GLY A 48 -0.85 -4.63 0.44
N ALA A 49 0.28 -3.96 0.22
CA ALA A 49 1.11 -4.17 -0.98
C ALA A 49 2.09 -5.35 -0.87
N THR A 50 2.21 -5.98 0.30
CA THR A 50 3.22 -7.02 0.53
C THR A 50 3.01 -8.23 -0.37
N PHE A 51 1.76 -8.58 -0.68
CA PHE A 51 1.44 -9.74 -1.53
C PHE A 51 1.95 -9.55 -2.97
N ASP A 52 1.69 -8.38 -3.59
CA ASP A 52 2.26 -8.03 -4.90
C ASP A 52 3.79 -7.94 -4.85
N ALA A 53 4.33 -7.24 -3.84
CA ALA A 53 5.77 -7.02 -3.77
C ALA A 53 6.59 -8.31 -3.59
N CYS A 54 6.07 -9.26 -2.78
CA CYS A 54 6.68 -10.58 -2.61
C CYS A 54 6.80 -11.31 -3.96
N VAL A 55 5.70 -11.36 -4.72
CA VAL A 55 5.64 -12.08 -6.00
C VAL A 55 6.44 -11.35 -7.09
N ARG A 56 6.27 -10.03 -7.21
CA ARG A 56 6.79 -9.24 -8.33
C ARG A 56 8.28 -8.97 -8.24
N PHE A 57 8.75 -8.56 -7.06
CA PHE A 57 10.10 -7.99 -6.90
C PHE A 57 11.00 -8.89 -6.06
N LEU A 58 10.48 -9.40 -4.94
CA LEU A 58 11.25 -10.22 -4.02
C LEU A 58 11.34 -11.69 -4.46
N LYS A 59 10.49 -12.09 -5.42
CA LYS A 59 10.36 -13.47 -5.91
C LYS A 59 10.24 -14.49 -4.77
N GLU A 60 9.49 -14.15 -3.74
CA GLU A 60 9.17 -15.04 -2.62
C GLU A 60 7.66 -15.24 -2.49
N ASP A 61 7.28 -16.38 -1.91
CA ASP A 61 5.87 -16.74 -1.80
C ASP A 61 5.28 -16.00 -0.58
N PRO A 62 4.29 -15.11 -0.76
CA PRO A 62 3.67 -14.39 0.35
C PRO A 62 2.97 -15.35 1.34
N TRP A 63 2.53 -16.53 0.92
CA TRP A 63 1.95 -17.53 1.80
C TRP A 63 3.02 -18.21 2.66
N GLU A 64 4.19 -18.51 2.09
CA GLU A 64 5.32 -19.00 2.89
C GLU A 64 5.80 -17.97 3.91
N ARG A 65 5.84 -16.69 3.53
CA ARG A 65 6.14 -15.61 4.48
C ARG A 65 5.18 -15.66 5.65
N LEU A 66 3.87 -15.71 5.40
CA LEU A 66 2.85 -15.78 6.44
C LEU A 66 3.05 -17.02 7.34
N ALA A 67 3.25 -18.20 6.77
CA ALA A 67 3.45 -19.44 7.53
C ALA A 67 4.73 -19.40 8.40
N LYS A 68 5.84 -18.87 7.86
CA LYS A 68 7.10 -18.69 8.58
C LYS A 68 6.95 -17.69 9.73
N LEU A 69 6.27 -16.57 9.50
CA LEU A 69 5.97 -15.57 10.52
C LEU A 69 5.05 -16.12 11.60
N ARG A 70 3.97 -16.84 11.23
CA ARG A 70 3.06 -17.48 12.18
C ARG A 70 3.79 -18.43 13.13
N LYS A 71 4.74 -19.21 12.60
CA LYS A 71 5.59 -20.11 13.38
C LYS A 71 6.54 -19.34 14.30
N ALA A 72 7.08 -18.21 13.84
CA ALA A 72 8.05 -17.41 14.59
C ALA A 72 7.41 -16.44 15.60
N LEU A 73 6.10 -16.19 15.49
CA LEU A 73 5.31 -15.30 16.35
C LEU A 73 4.13 -16.05 17.00
N PRO A 74 4.34 -17.15 17.75
CA PRO A 74 3.24 -18.00 18.23
C PRO A 74 2.29 -17.31 19.21
N ASN A 75 2.72 -16.28 19.95
CA ASN A 75 1.90 -15.63 20.97
C ASN A 75 1.19 -14.36 20.46
N SER A 76 1.74 -13.73 19.44
CA SER A 76 1.22 -12.49 18.86
C SER A 76 0.11 -12.76 17.86
N ARG A 77 -0.90 -11.89 17.81
CA ARG A 77 -1.92 -11.91 16.76
C ARG A 77 -1.33 -11.34 15.49
N ILE A 78 -1.40 -12.07 14.38
CA ILE A 78 -1.00 -11.53 13.08
C ILE A 78 -2.18 -10.75 12.48
N GLN A 79 -1.97 -9.46 12.21
CA GLN A 79 -2.92 -8.60 11.53
C GLN A 79 -2.56 -8.47 10.05
N MET A 80 -3.59 -8.42 9.21
CA MET A 80 -3.47 -8.04 7.80
C MET A 80 -4.36 -6.86 7.42
N LEU A 81 -3.95 -6.13 6.38
CA LEU A 81 -4.78 -5.15 5.69
C LEU A 81 -5.42 -5.77 4.45
N LEU A 82 -6.76 -5.82 4.39
CA LEU A 82 -7.54 -6.41 3.30
C LEU A 82 -8.48 -5.37 2.66
N ARG A 83 -8.48 -5.27 1.33
CA ARG A 83 -9.26 -4.27 0.58
C ARG A 83 -10.67 -4.76 0.24
N GLY A 84 -11.46 -5.22 1.21
CA GLY A 84 -12.84 -5.67 0.97
C GLY A 84 -12.92 -6.65 -0.21
N GLN A 85 -13.77 -6.33 -1.18
CA GLN A 85 -13.96 -7.10 -2.41
C GLN A 85 -12.74 -7.10 -3.36
N ASN A 86 -11.82 -6.14 -3.23
CA ASN A 86 -10.57 -6.11 -3.99
C ASN A 86 -9.47 -7.00 -3.41
N LEU A 87 -9.65 -7.54 -2.21
CA LEU A 87 -8.66 -8.37 -1.53
C LEU A 87 -7.28 -7.69 -1.46
N LEU A 88 -6.27 -8.24 -2.15
CA LEU A 88 -4.93 -7.67 -2.29
C LEU A 88 -4.59 -7.33 -3.74
N GLY A 89 -5.60 -7.35 -4.62
CA GLY A 89 -5.48 -7.04 -6.05
C GLY A 89 -5.98 -5.64 -6.41
N TYR A 90 -6.34 -5.49 -7.70
CA TYR A 90 -6.68 -4.20 -8.33
C TYR A 90 -8.11 -4.13 -8.91
N ARG A 91 -8.89 -5.20 -8.82
CA ARG A 91 -10.31 -5.27 -9.26
C ARG A 91 -11.18 -5.85 -8.16
N HIS A 92 -12.51 -5.75 -8.29
CA HIS A 92 -13.40 -6.57 -7.47
C HIS A 92 -13.32 -8.03 -7.91
N TYR A 93 -13.31 -8.93 -6.93
CA TYR A 93 -13.35 -10.37 -7.14
C TYR A 93 -14.74 -10.92 -6.88
N SER A 94 -15.04 -12.07 -7.48
CA SER A 94 -16.24 -12.84 -7.17
C SER A 94 -16.26 -13.27 -5.70
N ASP A 95 -17.46 -13.49 -5.15
CA ASP A 95 -17.60 -13.75 -3.71
C ASP A 95 -16.98 -15.08 -3.24
N ASP A 96 -16.91 -16.08 -4.12
CA ASP A 96 -16.24 -17.36 -3.82
C ASP A 96 -14.72 -17.18 -3.72
N VAL A 97 -14.11 -16.34 -4.55
CA VAL A 97 -12.69 -15.98 -4.43
C VAL A 97 -12.42 -15.24 -3.12
N VAL A 98 -13.28 -14.29 -2.72
CA VAL A 98 -13.15 -13.59 -1.44
C VAL A 98 -13.21 -14.56 -0.25
N ARG A 99 -14.18 -15.47 -0.24
CA ARG A 99 -14.33 -16.46 0.83
C ARG A 99 -13.13 -17.42 0.88
N ALA A 100 -12.66 -17.92 -0.27
CA ALA A 100 -11.49 -18.79 -0.35
C ALA A 100 -10.22 -18.07 0.14
N PHE A 101 -10.03 -16.81 -0.28
CA PHE A 101 -8.88 -16.02 0.15
C PHE A 101 -8.85 -15.80 1.67
N VAL A 102 -9.99 -15.42 2.25
CA VAL A 102 -10.12 -15.22 3.71
C VAL A 102 -9.89 -16.54 4.47
N GLN A 103 -10.45 -17.65 3.97
CA GLN A 103 -10.25 -18.98 4.56
C GLN A 103 -8.76 -19.33 4.59
N LYS A 104 -8.05 -19.24 3.46
CA LYS A 104 -6.62 -19.55 3.40
C LYS A 104 -5.76 -18.62 4.21
N SER A 105 -6.11 -17.34 4.27
CA SER A 105 -5.42 -16.37 5.13
C SER A 105 -5.53 -16.76 6.61
N ALA A 106 -6.73 -17.17 7.05
CA ALA A 106 -6.98 -17.60 8.42
C ALA A 106 -6.26 -18.93 8.74
N ASP A 107 -6.33 -19.90 7.83
CA ASP A 107 -5.68 -21.22 7.98
C ASP A 107 -4.16 -21.09 8.11
N ASN A 108 -3.55 -20.15 7.38
CA ASN A 108 -2.11 -19.93 7.38
C ASN A 108 -1.61 -18.99 8.49
N GLY A 109 -2.51 -18.37 9.26
CA GLY A 109 -2.15 -17.73 10.53
C GLY A 109 -2.58 -16.30 10.76
N VAL A 110 -3.37 -15.69 9.87
CA VAL A 110 -3.96 -14.37 10.12
C VAL A 110 -5.04 -14.47 11.20
N ASP A 111 -4.97 -13.57 12.19
CA ASP A 111 -5.93 -13.49 13.30
C ASP A 111 -6.83 -12.27 13.25
N VAL A 112 -6.32 -11.16 12.72
CA VAL A 112 -7.04 -9.89 12.60
C VAL A 112 -7.06 -9.46 11.14
N PHE A 113 -8.27 -9.26 10.61
CA PHE A 113 -8.49 -8.75 9.27
C PHE A 113 -8.99 -7.32 9.36
N ARG A 114 -8.12 -6.35 9.07
CA ARG A 114 -8.53 -4.96 8.88
C ARG A 114 -9.09 -4.81 7.48
N VAL A 115 -10.42 -4.73 7.38
CA VAL A 115 -11.15 -4.71 6.10
C VAL A 115 -11.60 -3.30 5.79
N PHE A 116 -11.11 -2.75 4.67
CA PHE A 116 -11.46 -1.40 4.21
C PHE A 116 -11.85 -1.39 2.73
N ASP A 117 -12.58 -0.35 2.33
CA ASP A 117 -12.95 -0.06 0.95
C ASP A 117 -12.50 1.37 0.63
N ALA A 118 -11.96 1.57 -0.57
CA ALA A 118 -11.36 2.85 -0.94
C ALA A 118 -12.37 3.99 -1.02
N MET A 119 -13.63 3.67 -1.29
CA MET A 119 -14.75 4.59 -1.42
C MET A 119 -15.54 4.77 -0.13
N ASN A 120 -15.22 4.00 0.92
CA ASN A 120 -16.11 3.76 2.06
C ASN A 120 -17.49 3.20 1.65
N ASP A 121 -17.59 2.52 0.50
CA ASP A 121 -18.78 1.78 0.12
C ASP A 121 -18.83 0.45 0.88
N ILE A 122 -19.47 0.49 2.05
CA ILE A 122 -19.65 -0.65 2.97
C ILE A 122 -20.22 -1.91 2.30
N ARG A 123 -20.93 -1.79 1.17
CA ARG A 123 -21.45 -2.95 0.43
C ARG A 123 -20.31 -3.85 -0.05
N ASN A 124 -19.16 -3.27 -0.39
CA ASN A 124 -17.95 -3.97 -0.80
C ASN A 124 -17.21 -4.67 0.35
N LEU A 125 -17.61 -4.43 1.60
CA LEU A 125 -17.01 -5.04 2.79
C LEU A 125 -17.75 -6.29 3.25
N LYS A 126 -19.02 -6.43 2.84
CA LYS A 126 -19.95 -7.44 3.33
C LYS A 126 -19.39 -8.86 3.22
N THR A 127 -19.03 -9.29 2.03
CA THR A 127 -18.53 -10.66 1.80
C THR A 127 -17.28 -10.95 2.63
N SER A 128 -16.37 -9.98 2.73
CA SER A 128 -15.11 -10.14 3.47
C SER A 128 -15.35 -10.23 4.98
N ILE A 129 -16.17 -9.33 5.55
CA ILE A 129 -16.50 -9.35 6.99
C ILE A 129 -17.24 -10.64 7.34
N GLU A 130 -18.26 -11.03 6.57
CA GLU A 130 -18.97 -12.29 6.78
C GLU A 130 -18.05 -13.51 6.70
N ALA A 131 -17.12 -13.54 5.74
CA ALA A 131 -16.14 -14.61 5.62
C ALA A 131 -15.21 -14.68 6.84
N VAL A 132 -14.71 -13.53 7.32
CA VAL A 132 -13.83 -13.45 8.49
C VAL A 132 -14.55 -13.96 9.75
N LYS A 133 -15.81 -13.52 9.94
CA LYS A 133 -16.64 -13.99 11.06
C LYS A 133 -16.93 -15.49 10.97
N LYS A 134 -17.19 -16.01 9.76
CA LYS A 134 -17.44 -17.44 9.53
C LYS A 134 -16.24 -18.32 9.89
N VAL A 135 -15.02 -17.84 9.64
CA VAL A 135 -13.79 -18.57 9.98
C VAL A 135 -13.32 -18.34 11.43
N GLY A 136 -14.13 -17.66 12.25
CA GLY A 136 -13.86 -17.44 13.67
C GLY A 136 -12.67 -16.51 13.95
N LYS A 137 -12.34 -15.60 13.02
CA LYS A 137 -11.28 -14.61 13.18
C LYS A 137 -11.86 -13.22 13.47
N HIS A 138 -10.98 -12.27 13.80
CA HIS A 138 -11.37 -10.92 14.21
C HIS A 138 -11.56 -10.02 12.99
N ALA A 139 -12.79 -9.52 12.81
CA ALA A 139 -13.11 -8.59 11.75
C ALA A 139 -12.99 -7.15 12.25
N GLU A 140 -12.07 -6.38 11.69
CA GLU A 140 -11.92 -4.96 11.98
C GLU A 140 -12.47 -4.13 10.81
N GLY A 141 -13.69 -3.62 10.97
CA GLY A 141 -14.35 -2.77 9.98
C GLY A 141 -13.72 -1.38 9.93
N THR A 142 -13.37 -0.90 8.75
CA THR A 142 -12.49 0.28 8.63
C THR A 142 -13.16 1.46 7.95
N LEU A 143 -13.07 2.63 8.60
CA LEU A 143 -13.41 3.93 8.06
C LEU A 143 -12.16 4.55 7.43
N SER A 144 -12.12 4.68 6.10
CA SER A 144 -11.03 5.35 5.41
C SER A 144 -11.21 6.86 5.52
N TYR A 145 -10.48 7.50 6.44
CA TYR A 145 -10.67 8.91 6.79
C TYR A 145 -10.21 9.84 5.67
N THR A 146 -10.98 10.92 5.46
CA THR A 146 -10.64 11.99 4.54
C THR A 146 -11.43 13.26 4.88
N THR A 147 -11.08 14.40 4.28
CA THR A 147 -11.79 15.67 4.48
C THR A 147 -12.32 16.22 3.16
N SER A 148 -13.56 16.71 3.16
CA SER A 148 -14.24 17.35 2.02
C SER A 148 -15.58 17.94 2.50
N PRO A 149 -16.33 18.67 1.66
CA PRO A 149 -17.68 19.14 2.01
C PRO A 149 -18.68 18.06 2.45
N VAL A 150 -18.47 16.78 2.08
CA VAL A 150 -19.38 15.67 2.46
C VAL A 150 -18.92 14.84 3.65
N HIS A 151 -17.66 14.99 4.07
CA HIS A 151 -17.07 14.16 5.11
C HIS A 151 -17.07 14.93 6.44
N ASN A 152 -18.02 14.59 7.31
CA ASN A 152 -18.16 15.11 8.67
C ASN A 152 -18.26 13.96 9.69
N VAL A 153 -18.41 14.29 10.97
CA VAL A 153 -18.49 13.30 12.05
C VAL A 153 -19.71 12.39 11.88
N GLU A 154 -20.86 12.95 11.51
CA GLU A 154 -22.10 12.20 11.30
C GLU A 154 -21.96 11.14 10.20
N TYR A 155 -21.28 11.48 9.10
CA TYR A 155 -20.96 10.56 8.01
C TYR A 155 -20.16 9.35 8.52
N PHE A 156 -19.08 9.58 9.26
CA PHE A 156 -18.26 8.49 9.77
C PHE A 156 -18.99 7.66 10.84
N VAL A 157 -19.81 8.30 11.67
CA VAL A 157 -20.64 7.61 12.68
C VAL A 157 -21.71 6.73 12.03
N SER A 158 -22.34 7.16 10.93
CA SER A 158 -23.33 6.31 10.24
C SER A 158 -22.68 5.05 9.69
N LEU A 159 -21.52 5.19 9.03
CA LEU A 159 -20.78 4.04 8.51
C LEU A 159 -20.33 3.09 9.63
N ALA A 160 -19.91 3.60 10.78
CA ALA A 160 -19.51 2.78 11.93
C ALA A 160 -20.67 1.93 12.46
N LYS A 161 -21.89 2.48 12.51
CA LYS A 161 -23.09 1.72 12.91
C LYS A 161 -23.41 0.60 11.92
N GLU A 162 -23.22 0.85 10.63
CA GLU A 162 -23.42 -0.17 9.61
C GLU A 162 -22.37 -1.28 9.69
N LEU A 163 -21.11 -0.95 9.97
CA LEU A 163 -20.03 -1.92 10.22
C LEU A 163 -20.26 -2.74 11.49
N GLU A 164 -20.77 -2.13 12.56
CA GLU A 164 -21.17 -2.84 13.79
C GLU A 164 -22.34 -3.81 13.51
N ALA A 165 -23.37 -3.35 12.80
CA ALA A 165 -24.50 -4.19 12.41
C ALA A 165 -24.11 -5.36 11.49
N MET A 166 -23.03 -5.20 10.70
CA MET A 166 -22.45 -6.26 9.88
C MET A 166 -21.66 -7.31 10.67
N GLY A 167 -21.41 -7.05 11.97
CA GLY A 167 -20.74 -7.98 12.87
C GLY A 167 -19.24 -7.75 13.03
N SER A 168 -18.74 -6.53 12.75
CA SER A 168 -17.35 -6.17 13.07
C SER A 168 -17.07 -6.30 14.57
N ASP A 169 -15.84 -6.67 14.93
CA ASP A 169 -15.37 -6.81 16.31
C ASP A 169 -14.70 -5.51 16.82
N THR A 170 -14.09 -4.74 15.92
CA THR A 170 -13.51 -3.41 16.18
C THR A 170 -13.80 -2.47 15.00
N ILE A 171 -13.81 -1.17 15.27
CA ILE A 171 -13.88 -0.13 14.23
C ILE A 171 -12.50 0.54 14.12
N ALA A 172 -11.90 0.48 12.94
CA ALA A 172 -10.68 1.21 12.63
C ALA A 172 -10.98 2.56 11.99
N ILE A 173 -10.30 3.61 12.44
CA ILE A 173 -10.15 4.86 11.68
C ILE A 173 -8.82 4.79 10.97
N LYS A 174 -8.85 4.67 9.64
CA LYS A 174 -7.67 4.63 8.78
C LYS A 174 -7.45 5.98 8.11
N ASP A 175 -6.57 6.78 8.70
CA ASP A 175 -6.07 8.02 8.12
C ASP A 175 -4.78 7.75 7.32
N MET A 176 -4.97 7.26 6.09
CA MET A 176 -3.89 6.84 5.19
C MET A 176 -2.97 7.97 4.73
N ALA A 177 -3.43 9.23 4.80
CA ALA A 177 -2.70 10.39 4.32
C ALA A 177 -2.14 11.27 5.46
N GLY A 178 -2.55 11.05 6.71
CA GLY A 178 -2.16 11.89 7.84
C GLY A 178 -2.92 13.22 7.87
N LEU A 179 -4.22 13.19 7.55
CA LEU A 179 -5.13 14.34 7.45
C LEU A 179 -5.86 14.66 8.75
N LEU A 180 -5.88 13.73 9.70
CA LEU A 180 -6.48 13.98 11.00
C LEU A 180 -5.78 15.16 11.67
N THR A 181 -6.58 16.03 12.29
CA THR A 181 -6.10 17.02 13.25
C THR A 181 -6.39 16.53 14.67
N PRO A 182 -5.66 17.01 15.70
CA PRO A 182 -5.89 16.55 17.07
C PRO A 182 -7.33 16.81 17.55
N GLN A 183 -7.91 17.96 17.18
CA GLN A 183 -9.29 18.32 17.50
C GLN A 183 -10.29 17.40 16.79
N ALA A 184 -10.15 17.22 15.47
CA ALA A 184 -11.03 16.32 14.71
C ALA A 184 -10.95 14.88 15.21
N THR A 185 -9.76 14.42 15.62
CA THR A 185 -9.56 13.08 16.20
C THR A 185 -10.33 12.93 17.50
N SER A 186 -10.22 13.89 18.42
CA SER A 186 -10.93 13.83 19.70
C SER A 186 -12.45 13.83 19.51
N GLU A 187 -12.96 14.67 18.62
CA GLU A 187 -14.38 14.78 18.32
C GLU A 187 -14.93 13.50 17.68
N LEU A 188 -14.23 12.98 16.66
CA LEU A 188 -14.62 11.75 15.96
C LEU A 188 -14.62 10.54 16.90
N VAL A 189 -13.55 10.35 17.69
CA VAL A 189 -13.44 9.21 18.60
C VAL A 189 -14.52 9.27 19.68
N LYS A 190 -14.79 10.44 20.28
CA LYS A 190 -15.89 10.59 21.25
C LYS A 190 -17.24 10.24 20.65
N SER A 191 -17.50 10.71 19.43
CA SER A 191 -18.76 10.49 18.74
C SER A 191 -18.95 9.02 18.37
N LEU A 192 -17.88 8.34 17.92
CA LEU A 192 -17.90 6.91 17.65
C LEU A 192 -18.13 6.10 18.95
N ARG A 193 -17.40 6.41 20.02
CA ARG A 193 -17.57 5.74 21.33
C ARG A 193 -18.97 5.90 21.91
N ALA A 194 -19.66 6.99 21.60
CA ALA A 194 -21.05 7.20 21.99
C ALA A 194 -22.06 6.46 21.09
N ALA A 195 -21.67 6.13 19.86
CA ALA A 195 -22.56 5.62 18.83
C ALA A 195 -22.48 4.11 18.60
N VAL A 196 -21.35 3.48 18.90
CA VAL A 196 -21.12 2.03 18.77
C VAL A 196 -20.48 1.47 20.05
N ASN A 197 -20.70 0.19 20.33
CA ASN A 197 -20.15 -0.49 21.52
C ASN A 197 -18.76 -1.11 21.27
N LEU A 198 -18.30 -1.09 20.03
CA LEU A 198 -17.04 -1.69 19.61
C LEU A 198 -15.83 -0.85 20.05
N PRO A 199 -14.67 -1.48 20.33
CA PRO A 199 -13.43 -0.75 20.54
C PRO A 199 -13.01 -0.02 19.25
N ILE A 200 -12.44 1.17 19.43
CA ILE A 200 -11.93 2.01 18.33
C ILE A 200 -10.42 1.81 18.20
N HIS A 201 -9.96 1.55 16.98
CA HIS A 201 -8.56 1.38 16.60
C HIS A 201 -8.11 2.56 15.72
N LEU A 202 -7.08 3.31 16.13
CA LEU A 202 -6.58 4.46 15.38
C LEU A 202 -5.34 4.10 14.55
N HIS A 203 -5.39 4.47 13.28
CA HIS A 203 -4.29 4.35 12.34
C HIS A 203 -4.09 5.69 11.62
N SER A 204 -2.94 6.35 11.79
CA SER A 204 -2.66 7.64 11.16
C SER A 204 -1.19 7.78 10.81
N HIS A 205 -0.95 8.03 9.52
CA HIS A 205 0.41 8.28 9.02
C HIS A 205 0.97 9.61 9.55
N ALA A 206 2.28 9.64 9.78
CA ALA A 206 3.02 10.77 10.35
C ALA A 206 3.41 11.85 9.33
N THR A 207 2.90 11.77 8.10
CA THR A 207 3.34 12.62 6.98
C THR A 207 3.22 14.10 7.30
N SER A 208 2.11 14.51 7.93
CA SER A 208 1.86 15.90 8.31
C SER A 208 2.58 16.35 9.58
N GLY A 209 3.19 15.42 10.32
CA GLY A 209 3.71 15.65 11.67
C GLY A 209 2.64 15.71 12.77
N LEU A 210 1.35 15.48 12.43
CA LEU A 210 0.24 15.58 13.39
C LEU A 210 -0.12 14.26 14.08
N SER A 211 0.34 13.11 13.56
CA SER A 211 -0.09 11.78 13.99
C SER A 211 0.06 11.56 15.49
N ALA A 212 1.21 11.89 16.09
CA ALA A 212 1.45 11.68 17.53
C ALA A 212 0.46 12.48 18.40
N MET A 213 0.15 13.73 18.00
CA MET A 213 -0.86 14.54 18.69
C MET A 213 -2.27 13.98 18.50
N CYS A 214 -2.58 13.45 17.31
CA CYS A 214 -3.85 12.82 17.02
C CYS A 214 -4.04 11.53 17.83
N LEU A 215 -3.03 10.65 17.88
CA LEU A 215 -3.06 9.44 18.68
C LEU A 215 -3.26 9.77 20.16
N LEU A 216 -2.55 10.77 20.71
CA LEU A 216 -2.73 11.20 22.10
C LEU A 216 -4.15 11.70 22.36
N LYS A 217 -4.69 12.57 21.49
CA LYS A 217 -6.08 13.06 21.61
C LYS A 217 -7.12 11.97 21.40
N GLY A 218 -6.82 10.96 20.60
CA GLY A 218 -7.64 9.78 20.42
C GLY A 218 -7.69 8.90 21.66
N VAL A 219 -6.54 8.65 22.28
CA VAL A 219 -6.42 7.94 23.56
C VAL A 219 -7.21 8.66 24.65
N GLU A 220 -7.00 9.96 24.83
CA GLU A 220 -7.77 10.79 25.78
C GLU A 220 -9.28 10.80 25.50
N ALA A 221 -9.67 10.56 24.24
CA ALA A 221 -11.07 10.45 23.81
C ALA A 221 -11.65 9.02 23.97
N GLY A 222 -10.83 8.03 24.36
CA GLY A 222 -11.26 6.66 24.62
C GLY A 222 -11.02 5.68 23.48
N ALA A 223 -10.10 5.96 22.55
CA ALA A 223 -9.59 4.94 21.63
C ALA A 223 -8.90 3.81 22.42
N ALA A 224 -9.16 2.56 22.02
CA ALA A 224 -8.68 1.39 22.75
C ALA A 224 -7.35 0.87 22.21
N ILE A 225 -7.15 1.00 20.89
CA ILE A 225 -5.99 0.47 20.18
C ILE A 225 -5.43 1.58 19.28
N ILE A 226 -4.12 1.65 19.17
CA ILE A 226 -3.42 2.54 18.25
C ILE A 226 -2.39 1.76 17.45
N ASP A 227 -2.18 2.18 16.22
CA ASP A 227 -1.05 1.73 15.42
C ASP A 227 0.16 2.65 15.64
N THR A 228 1.31 2.03 15.85
CA THR A 228 2.61 2.70 15.85
C THR A 228 3.61 1.89 15.06
N CYS A 229 4.75 2.48 14.72
CA CYS A 229 5.82 1.75 14.04
C CYS A 229 7.13 1.89 14.81
N ASN A 230 7.93 0.82 14.85
CA ASN A 230 9.29 0.85 15.38
C ASN A 230 10.06 2.08 14.85
N SER A 231 10.75 2.83 15.72
CA SER A 231 11.34 4.12 15.33
C SER A 231 12.37 4.07 14.20
N SER A 232 12.97 2.90 13.91
CA SER A 232 13.85 2.73 12.74
C SER A 232 13.09 2.73 11.41
N PHE A 233 11.78 2.47 11.44
CA PHE A 233 10.84 2.55 10.32
C PHE A 233 9.65 3.48 10.62
N GLY A 234 9.75 4.33 11.63
CA GLY A 234 8.72 5.28 12.03
C GLY A 234 8.87 6.65 11.35
N GLU A 235 7.91 7.52 11.63
CA GLU A 235 7.82 8.92 11.22
C GLU A 235 7.72 9.17 9.71
N GLY A 236 7.51 10.43 9.35
CA GLY A 236 7.33 10.86 7.95
C GLY A 236 6.18 10.10 7.28
N ALA A 237 6.42 9.51 6.11
CA ALA A 237 5.39 8.74 5.41
C ALA A 237 4.94 7.46 6.17
N SER A 238 5.63 7.04 7.22
CA SER A 238 5.24 5.92 8.09
C SER A 238 4.32 6.39 9.22
N HIS A 239 4.45 5.82 10.42
CA HIS A 239 3.60 6.05 11.59
C HIS A 239 4.40 6.58 12.77
N THR A 240 3.72 7.16 13.76
CA THR A 240 4.37 7.59 15.01
C THR A 240 5.18 6.45 15.63
N SER A 241 6.36 6.79 16.13
CA SER A 241 7.28 5.83 16.72
C SER A 241 6.69 5.13 17.95
N THR A 242 6.73 3.80 17.96
CA THR A 242 6.25 2.95 19.08
C THR A 242 6.88 3.36 20.41
N GLU A 243 8.20 3.55 20.42
CA GLU A 243 8.96 3.86 21.63
C GLU A 243 8.60 5.24 22.21
N SER A 244 8.46 6.24 21.33
CA SER A 244 8.07 7.59 21.73
C SER A 244 6.69 7.59 22.36
N PHE A 245 5.75 6.82 21.81
CA PHE A 245 4.38 6.78 22.32
C PHE A 245 4.25 5.96 23.61
N VAL A 246 4.97 4.84 23.72
CA VAL A 246 5.10 4.09 24.98
C VAL A 246 5.68 4.98 26.09
N ALA A 247 6.74 5.74 25.79
CA ALA A 247 7.32 6.68 26.74
C ALA A 247 6.35 7.80 27.14
N ALA A 248 5.57 8.33 26.19
CA ALA A 248 4.59 9.39 26.44
C ALA A 248 3.45 8.97 27.37
N LEU A 249 3.04 7.69 27.33
CA LEU A 249 1.96 7.16 28.18
C LEU A 249 2.44 6.59 29.52
N LYS A 250 3.75 6.44 29.72
CA LYS A 250 4.32 5.83 30.93
C LYS A 250 3.95 6.60 32.19
N GLY A 251 3.41 5.92 33.19
CA GLY A 251 2.97 6.50 34.46
C GLY A 251 1.64 7.27 34.40
N THR A 252 0.98 7.33 33.25
CA THR A 252 -0.37 7.87 33.10
C THR A 252 -1.43 6.78 33.35
N GLU A 253 -2.72 7.15 33.35
CA GLU A 253 -3.81 6.18 33.41
C GLU A 253 -3.94 5.29 32.15
N TYR A 254 -3.22 5.63 31.09
CA TYR A 254 -3.20 4.95 29.79
C TYR A 254 -1.93 4.12 29.57
N ASP A 255 -1.10 3.93 30.61
CA ASP A 255 0.17 3.22 30.50
C ASP A 255 0.00 1.85 29.82
N THR A 256 0.80 1.63 28.77
CA THR A 256 0.75 0.42 27.93
C THR A 256 1.35 -0.80 28.63
N GLY A 257 2.23 -0.57 29.61
CA GLY A 257 3.01 -1.61 30.29
C GLY A 257 4.07 -2.27 29.41
N LEU A 258 4.39 -1.73 28.23
CA LEU A 258 5.41 -2.28 27.34
C LEU A 258 6.83 -1.91 27.80
N ASP A 259 7.77 -2.83 27.65
CA ASP A 259 9.17 -2.61 28.02
C ASP A 259 9.91 -1.78 26.97
N LEU A 260 10.15 -0.51 27.31
CA LEU A 260 10.86 0.44 26.46
C LEU A 260 12.30 0.00 26.14
N ALA A 261 12.99 -0.69 27.06
CA ALA A 261 14.36 -1.16 26.81
C ALA A 261 14.38 -2.30 25.80
N ALA A 262 13.45 -3.26 25.93
CA ALA A 262 13.30 -4.35 24.97
C ALA A 262 12.94 -3.82 23.57
N LEU A 263 12.09 -2.79 23.48
CA LEU A 263 11.78 -2.12 22.21
C LEU A 263 13.02 -1.51 21.55
N GLN A 264 13.92 -0.88 22.30
CA GLN A 264 15.15 -0.30 21.76
C GLN A 264 16.09 -1.35 21.15
N GLU A 265 16.10 -2.57 21.67
CA GLU A 265 16.88 -3.66 21.07
C GLU A 265 16.33 -4.07 19.69
N ILE A 266 15.00 -4.12 19.55
CA ILE A 266 14.32 -4.38 18.28
C ILE A 266 14.62 -3.24 17.29
N THR A 267 14.60 -2.01 17.77
CA THR A 267 14.93 -0.82 16.98
C THR A 267 16.36 -0.85 16.46
N ALA A 268 17.33 -1.22 17.28
CA ALA A 268 18.72 -1.36 16.87
C ALA A 268 18.86 -2.38 15.74
N TYR A 269 18.18 -3.54 15.83
CA TYR A 269 18.15 -4.53 14.77
C TYR A 269 17.60 -3.96 13.45
N PHE A 270 16.41 -3.36 13.49
CA PHE A 270 15.80 -2.80 12.28
C PHE A 270 16.59 -1.63 11.69
N ARG A 271 17.29 -0.85 12.52
CA ARG A 271 18.18 0.23 12.06
C ARG A 271 19.29 -0.32 11.17
N ASP A 272 19.87 -1.44 11.55
CA ASP A 272 20.94 -2.08 10.78
C ASP A 272 20.39 -2.77 9.53
N VAL A 273 19.24 -3.45 9.64
CA VAL A 273 18.55 -4.07 8.49
C VAL A 273 18.21 -3.02 7.42
N ARG A 274 17.64 -1.87 7.80
CA ARG A 274 17.21 -0.82 6.87
C ARG A 274 18.34 -0.34 5.95
N LYS A 275 19.60 -0.35 6.42
CA LYS A 275 20.77 0.05 5.62
C LYS A 275 20.94 -0.79 4.35
N LYS A 276 20.51 -2.08 4.36
CA LYS A 276 20.54 -2.97 3.19
C LYS A 276 19.63 -2.47 2.06
N TYR A 277 18.59 -1.71 2.39
CA TYR A 277 17.52 -1.30 1.48
C TYR A 277 17.66 0.16 0.99
N TRP A 278 18.86 0.73 1.10
CA TRP A 278 19.12 2.14 0.79
C TRP A 278 18.66 2.59 -0.61
N GLN A 279 18.67 1.68 -1.59
CA GLN A 279 18.28 1.95 -2.98
C GLN A 279 16.78 2.20 -3.16
N PHE A 280 15.97 1.89 -2.15
CA PHE A 280 14.52 2.04 -2.16
C PHE A 280 14.02 3.16 -1.26
N GLU A 281 14.92 3.89 -0.60
CA GLU A 281 14.55 5.07 0.19
C GLU A 281 13.94 6.14 -0.72
N SER A 282 12.87 6.78 -0.24
CA SER A 282 12.25 7.91 -0.92
C SER A 282 13.15 9.15 -0.87
N ASP A 283 13.27 9.88 -1.97
CA ASP A 283 13.89 11.22 -1.98
C ASP A 283 13.12 12.22 -1.09
N PHE A 284 11.84 11.96 -0.84
CA PHE A 284 10.99 12.73 0.06
C PHE A 284 10.87 12.00 1.40
N THR A 285 11.79 12.30 2.32
CA THR A 285 11.78 11.80 3.70
C THR A 285 11.33 12.86 4.70
N GLY A 286 10.69 12.43 5.79
CA GLY A 286 10.32 13.30 6.91
C GLY A 286 8.92 13.90 6.78
N VAL A 287 8.71 15.04 7.44
CA VAL A 287 7.41 15.73 7.49
C VAL A 287 7.17 16.49 6.19
N ASP A 288 6.03 16.24 5.57
CA ASP A 288 5.53 16.93 4.38
C ASP A 288 4.15 17.52 4.64
N THR A 289 4.12 18.80 5.01
CA THR A 289 2.87 19.52 5.32
C THR A 289 2.04 19.84 4.10
N ARG A 290 2.54 19.63 2.86
CA ARG A 290 1.76 19.84 1.64
C ARG A 290 0.53 18.94 1.59
N VAL A 291 0.57 17.78 2.26
CA VAL A 291 -0.57 16.86 2.40
C VAL A 291 -1.78 17.52 3.07
N LEU A 292 -1.56 18.50 3.95
CA LEU A 292 -2.64 19.25 4.61
C LEU A 292 -3.40 20.18 3.64
N VAL A 293 -2.79 20.49 2.49
CA VAL A 293 -3.37 21.36 1.46
C VAL A 293 -3.94 20.51 0.32
N ASN A 294 -3.13 19.62 -0.24
CA ASN A 294 -3.51 18.86 -1.44
C ASN A 294 -4.23 17.54 -1.14
N GLN A 295 -4.16 17.05 0.11
CA GLN A 295 -4.69 15.76 0.56
C GLN A 295 -4.12 14.54 -0.18
N VAL A 296 -2.98 14.71 -0.85
CA VAL A 296 -2.30 13.67 -1.64
C VAL A 296 -1.35 12.91 -0.71
N PRO A 297 -1.53 11.59 -0.50
CA PRO A 297 -0.61 10.81 0.31
C PRO A 297 0.84 10.92 -0.20
N GLY A 298 1.83 10.96 0.70
CA GLY A 298 3.24 11.17 0.32
C GLY A 298 3.77 10.20 -0.74
N GLY A 299 3.43 8.92 -0.63
CA GLY A 299 3.81 7.90 -1.63
C GLY A 299 3.16 8.09 -3.02
N MET A 300 2.05 8.82 -3.11
CA MET A 300 1.46 9.21 -4.39
C MET A 300 2.21 10.38 -5.02
N ILE A 301 2.70 11.34 -4.22
CA ILE A 301 3.49 12.47 -4.72
C ILE A 301 4.82 11.99 -5.33
N SER A 302 5.51 11.05 -4.69
CA SER A 302 6.75 10.49 -5.23
C SER A 302 6.51 9.75 -6.55
N ASN A 303 5.46 8.94 -6.64
CA ASN A 303 5.06 8.26 -7.88
C ASN A 303 4.71 9.25 -9.00
N LEU A 304 3.93 10.29 -8.71
CA LEU A 304 3.62 11.35 -9.68
C LEU A 304 4.88 12.09 -10.14
N SER A 305 5.83 12.32 -9.23
CA SER A 305 7.11 12.96 -9.54
C SER A 305 7.93 12.13 -10.53
N ASN A 306 7.99 10.82 -10.30
CA ASN A 306 8.68 9.91 -11.21
C ASN A 306 7.99 9.85 -12.59
N GLN A 307 6.66 9.75 -12.63
CA GLN A 307 5.90 9.79 -13.89
C GLN A 307 6.15 11.08 -14.69
N LEU A 308 6.18 12.24 -14.02
CA LEU A 308 6.47 13.51 -14.68
C LEU A 308 7.94 13.61 -15.10
N LYS A 309 8.89 13.09 -14.31
CA LYS A 309 10.32 13.03 -14.69
C LYS A 309 10.53 12.21 -15.97
N GLU A 310 9.93 11.03 -16.07
CA GLU A 310 10.01 10.15 -17.24
C GLU A 310 9.47 10.82 -18.51
N GLN A 311 8.49 11.71 -18.36
CA GLN A 311 7.91 12.49 -19.45
C GLN A 311 8.59 13.84 -19.69
N GLY A 312 9.68 14.16 -18.99
CA GLY A 312 10.38 15.44 -19.09
C GLY A 312 9.55 16.65 -18.62
N ALA A 313 8.53 16.43 -17.79
CA ALA A 313 7.52 17.41 -17.38
C ALA A 313 7.49 17.67 -15.87
N LEU A 314 8.59 17.39 -15.14
CA LEU A 314 8.67 17.59 -13.69
C LEU A 314 8.36 19.04 -13.26
N ASN A 315 8.68 20.02 -14.11
CA ASN A 315 8.37 21.43 -13.89
C ASN A 315 6.87 21.74 -13.82
N ARG A 316 6.00 20.78 -14.14
CA ARG A 316 4.53 20.91 -14.11
C ARG A 316 3.88 20.27 -12.89
N MET A 317 4.67 19.81 -11.91
CA MET A 317 4.16 19.18 -10.69
C MET A 317 3.13 20.05 -9.96
N ASP A 318 3.40 21.35 -9.82
CA ASP A 318 2.49 22.26 -9.11
C ASP A 318 1.13 22.39 -9.82
N GLU A 319 1.11 22.38 -11.16
CA GLU A 319 -0.14 22.35 -11.93
C GLU A 319 -0.93 21.07 -11.64
N VAL A 320 -0.24 19.92 -11.57
CA VAL A 320 -0.87 18.62 -11.25
C VAL A 320 -1.44 18.62 -9.84
N LEU A 321 -0.71 19.14 -8.86
CA LEU A 321 -1.18 19.23 -7.47
C LEU A 321 -2.41 20.13 -7.33
N LEU A 322 -2.55 21.16 -8.16
CA LEU A 322 -3.75 21.99 -8.24
C LEU A 322 -4.91 21.31 -8.99
N GLU A 323 -4.62 20.39 -9.91
CA GLU A 323 -5.64 19.67 -10.69
C GLU A 323 -6.23 18.48 -9.93
N ILE A 324 -5.45 17.80 -9.08
CA ILE A 324 -5.90 16.67 -8.25
C ILE A 324 -7.19 16.96 -7.46
N PRO A 325 -7.28 18.05 -6.65
CA PRO A 325 -8.50 18.32 -5.90
C PRO A 325 -9.71 18.60 -6.79
N ARG A 326 -9.51 19.17 -7.99
CA ARG A 326 -10.57 19.41 -8.98
C ARG A 326 -11.08 18.10 -9.59
N VAL A 327 -10.18 17.18 -9.95
CA VAL A 327 -10.56 15.84 -10.41
C VAL A 327 -11.28 15.08 -9.31
N ARG A 328 -10.78 15.15 -8.08
CA ARG A 328 -11.41 14.53 -6.91
C ARG A 328 -12.84 15.05 -6.68
N GLU A 329 -13.06 16.36 -6.80
CA GLU A 329 -14.39 16.96 -6.74
C GLU A 329 -15.31 16.45 -7.84
N ASP A 330 -14.84 16.41 -9.10
CA ASP A 330 -15.62 15.87 -10.23
C ASP A 330 -16.03 14.41 -10.03
N LEU A 331 -15.21 13.64 -9.32
CA LEU A 331 -15.49 12.24 -8.97
C LEU A 331 -16.32 12.09 -7.70
N GLY A 332 -16.86 13.16 -7.11
CA GLY A 332 -17.72 13.07 -5.94
C GLY A 332 -16.96 12.82 -4.63
N PHE A 333 -15.77 13.41 -4.50
CA PHE A 333 -14.93 13.41 -3.29
C PHE A 333 -14.52 12.02 -2.75
N PRO A 334 -14.04 11.06 -3.56
CA PRO A 334 -13.51 9.81 -3.03
C PRO A 334 -12.37 10.07 -2.03
N PRO A 335 -12.22 9.28 -0.95
CA PRO A 335 -10.96 9.21 -0.22
C PRO A 335 -9.83 8.85 -1.21
N LEU A 336 -8.66 9.50 -1.09
CA LEU A 336 -7.51 9.21 -1.96
C LEU A 336 -6.65 8.10 -1.36
N VAL A 337 -7.08 6.86 -1.59
CA VAL A 337 -6.39 5.63 -1.18
C VAL A 337 -6.34 4.68 -2.37
N THR A 338 -5.51 3.64 -2.36
CA THR A 338 -5.48 2.72 -3.51
C THR A 338 -6.84 2.00 -3.69
N PRO A 339 -7.44 2.00 -4.89
CA PRO A 339 -6.91 2.50 -6.17
C PRO A 339 -7.29 3.95 -6.55
N THR A 340 -8.23 4.60 -5.86
CA THR A 340 -8.75 5.93 -6.21
C THR A 340 -7.68 7.02 -6.27
N SER A 341 -6.64 6.94 -5.42
CA SER A 341 -5.48 7.83 -5.48
C SER A 341 -4.81 7.82 -6.86
N GLN A 342 -4.58 6.65 -7.44
CA GLN A 342 -3.95 6.49 -8.75
C GLN A 342 -4.87 7.00 -9.86
N ILE A 343 -6.17 6.68 -9.78
CA ILE A 343 -7.19 7.12 -10.76
C ILE A 343 -7.21 8.65 -10.86
N VAL A 344 -7.30 9.33 -9.71
CA VAL A 344 -7.32 10.79 -9.64
C VAL A 344 -5.98 11.39 -10.10
N GLY A 345 -4.86 10.83 -9.63
CA GLY A 345 -3.52 11.32 -9.97
C GLY A 345 -3.22 11.25 -11.46
N THR A 346 -3.42 10.10 -12.08
CA THR A 346 -3.15 9.90 -13.52
C THR A 346 -4.06 10.77 -14.37
N GLN A 347 -5.34 10.91 -14.02
CA GLN A 347 -6.24 11.79 -14.74
C GLN A 347 -5.84 13.27 -14.60
N ALA A 348 -5.37 13.69 -13.42
CA ALA A 348 -4.86 15.05 -13.21
C ALA A 348 -3.62 15.33 -14.08
N VAL A 349 -2.67 14.39 -14.14
CA VAL A 349 -1.51 14.47 -15.05
C VAL A 349 -1.98 14.60 -16.50
N LEU A 350 -2.93 13.77 -16.96
CA LEU A 350 -3.44 13.85 -18.34
C LEU A 350 -4.11 15.20 -18.64
N ASN A 351 -4.92 15.74 -17.72
CA ASN A 351 -5.56 17.03 -17.87
C ASN A 351 -4.52 18.15 -18.04
N VAL A 352 -3.47 18.13 -17.21
CA VAL A 352 -2.36 19.09 -17.29
C VAL A 352 -1.58 18.91 -18.59
N MET A 353 -1.17 17.69 -18.93
CA MET A 353 -0.37 17.39 -20.13
C MET A 353 -1.09 17.72 -21.43
N THR A 354 -2.40 17.50 -21.50
CA THR A 354 -3.20 17.82 -22.69
C THR A 354 -3.63 19.29 -22.77
N GLY A 355 -3.52 20.04 -21.67
CA GLY A 355 -3.96 21.43 -21.56
C GLY A 355 -5.49 21.62 -21.52
N ASP A 356 -6.25 20.54 -21.45
CA ASP A 356 -7.72 20.57 -21.48
C ASP A 356 -8.32 19.44 -20.61
N ARG A 357 -9.23 19.80 -19.70
CA ARG A 357 -9.76 18.86 -18.70
C ARG A 357 -10.59 17.77 -19.38
N TYR A 358 -10.24 16.52 -19.10
CA TYR A 358 -10.91 15.33 -19.62
C TYR A 358 -10.95 15.28 -21.16
N LYS A 359 -9.98 15.89 -21.85
CA LYS A 359 -9.80 15.68 -23.29
C LYS A 359 -9.41 14.23 -23.60
N SER A 360 -8.52 13.68 -22.77
CA SER A 360 -8.24 12.25 -22.69
C SER A 360 -8.69 11.74 -21.32
N ILE A 361 -9.42 10.63 -21.30
CA ILE A 361 -10.04 10.07 -20.09
C ILE A 361 -9.59 8.64 -19.93
N THR A 362 -9.02 8.30 -18.77
CA THR A 362 -8.54 6.94 -18.51
C THR A 362 -9.71 5.93 -18.45
N ASN A 363 -9.42 4.67 -18.72
CA ASN A 363 -10.44 3.62 -18.60
C ASN A 363 -10.88 3.45 -17.14
N GLU A 364 -9.99 3.68 -16.18
CA GLU A 364 -10.30 3.62 -14.76
C GLU A 364 -11.27 4.72 -14.34
N VAL A 365 -11.13 5.94 -14.86
CA VAL A 365 -12.10 7.02 -14.63
C VAL A 365 -13.46 6.69 -15.26
N LYS A 366 -13.48 6.10 -16.46
CA LYS A 366 -14.72 5.61 -17.07
C LYS A 366 -15.39 4.55 -16.18
N ASN A 367 -14.64 3.54 -15.75
CA ASN A 367 -15.13 2.48 -14.87
C ASN A 367 -15.63 3.02 -13.52
N TYR A 368 -15.00 4.08 -13.00
CA TYR A 368 -15.48 4.81 -11.83
C TYR A 368 -16.84 5.43 -12.07
N PHE A 369 -17.02 6.17 -13.17
CA PHE A 369 -18.30 6.76 -13.54
C PHE A 369 -19.40 5.72 -13.82
N LEU A 370 -19.02 4.53 -14.29
CA LEU A 370 -19.93 3.40 -14.51
C LEU A 370 -20.33 2.69 -13.21
N GLY A 371 -19.72 3.04 -12.07
CA GLY A 371 -20.02 2.44 -10.76
C GLY A 371 -19.26 1.15 -10.46
N HIS A 372 -18.26 0.77 -11.28
CA HIS A 372 -17.53 -0.49 -11.13
C HIS A 372 -16.60 -0.57 -9.91
N TYR A 373 -16.33 0.55 -9.24
CA TYR A 373 -15.59 0.61 -7.98
C TYR A 373 -16.51 0.75 -6.75
N GLY A 374 -17.82 0.83 -6.95
CA GLY A 374 -18.79 1.15 -5.90
C GLY A 374 -19.36 2.57 -6.03
N LYS A 375 -20.02 3.03 -4.97
CA LYS A 375 -20.74 4.31 -4.91
C LYS A 375 -19.82 5.43 -4.42
N ALA A 376 -19.80 6.54 -5.16
CA ALA A 376 -19.14 7.77 -4.72
C ALA A 376 -19.79 8.38 -3.45
N PRO A 377 -19.00 8.96 -2.51
CA PRO A 377 -19.54 9.60 -1.32
C PRO A 377 -20.50 10.76 -1.63
N ALA A 378 -20.25 11.47 -2.72
CA ALA A 378 -21.07 12.57 -3.21
C ALA A 378 -21.54 12.35 -4.65
N ALA A 379 -22.41 13.22 -5.13
CA ALA A 379 -22.75 13.28 -6.55
C ALA A 379 -21.48 13.56 -7.38
N VAL A 380 -21.33 12.82 -8.48
CA VAL A 380 -20.28 13.04 -9.46
C VAL A 380 -20.69 14.16 -10.43
N ASN A 381 -19.72 14.73 -11.15
CA ASN A 381 -20.01 15.75 -12.17
C ASN A 381 -20.66 15.13 -13.41
N ASP A 382 -21.96 15.37 -13.59
CA ASP A 382 -22.75 14.79 -14.69
C ASP A 382 -22.24 15.18 -16.09
N THR A 383 -21.69 16.40 -16.24
CA THR A 383 -21.14 16.83 -17.54
C THR A 383 -19.90 16.03 -17.90
N ILE A 384 -19.00 15.82 -16.93
CA ILE A 384 -17.79 15.01 -17.14
C ILE A 384 -18.15 13.53 -17.29
N LYS A 385 -19.11 13.03 -16.51
CA LYS A 385 -19.64 11.68 -16.65
C LYS A 385 -20.17 11.43 -18.06
N GLN A 386 -21.03 12.31 -18.59
CA GLN A 386 -21.56 12.19 -19.95
C GLN A 386 -20.43 12.22 -21.00
N LYS A 387 -19.41 13.07 -20.82
CA LYS A 387 -18.23 13.11 -21.70
C LYS A 387 -17.42 11.80 -21.64
N ALA A 388 -17.34 11.18 -20.47
CA ALA A 388 -16.53 9.98 -20.23
C ALA A 388 -17.18 8.70 -20.75
N VAL A 389 -18.48 8.52 -20.50
CA VAL A 389 -19.17 7.24 -20.71
C VAL A 389 -20.43 7.33 -21.59
N GLY A 390 -20.83 8.54 -22.01
CA GLY A 390 -22.03 8.76 -22.81
C GLY A 390 -23.27 8.15 -22.15
N ASP A 391 -24.06 7.42 -22.94
CA ASP A 391 -25.29 6.76 -22.50
C ASP A 391 -25.06 5.33 -21.99
N SER A 392 -23.81 4.97 -21.67
CA SER A 392 -23.50 3.65 -21.11
C SER A 392 -24.23 3.42 -19.79
N GLU A 393 -24.66 2.19 -19.54
CA GLU A 393 -25.39 1.84 -18.32
C GLU A 393 -24.50 1.99 -17.07
N VAL A 394 -24.99 2.75 -16.10
CA VAL A 394 -24.30 2.99 -14.82
C VAL A 394 -24.88 2.05 -13.78
N ILE A 395 -24.06 1.14 -13.26
CA ILE A 395 -24.50 0.16 -12.28
C ILE A 395 -24.71 0.86 -10.92
N THR A 396 -25.73 0.43 -10.19
CA THR A 396 -26.05 0.95 -8.85
C THR A 396 -26.03 -0.13 -7.76
N CYS A 397 -25.95 -1.40 -8.17
CA CYS A 397 -25.74 -2.55 -7.29
C CYS A 397 -24.30 -2.59 -6.76
N ARG A 398 -23.97 -3.60 -5.94
CA ARG A 398 -22.58 -3.87 -5.58
C ARG A 398 -21.89 -4.49 -6.81
N PRO A 399 -20.71 -4.03 -7.26
CA PRO A 399 -20.14 -4.50 -8.53
C PRO A 399 -19.91 -6.02 -8.60
N ALA A 400 -19.62 -6.65 -7.46
CA ALA A 400 -19.44 -8.10 -7.39
C ALA A 400 -20.74 -8.91 -7.56
N ASP A 401 -21.92 -8.29 -7.47
CA ASP A 401 -23.20 -8.97 -7.78
C ASP A 401 -23.30 -9.32 -9.28
N LEU A 402 -22.49 -8.69 -10.13
CA LEU A 402 -22.41 -8.94 -11.57
C LEU A 402 -21.33 -9.97 -11.94
N LEU A 403 -20.54 -10.43 -10.98
CA LEU A 403 -19.45 -11.39 -11.21
C LEU A 403 -19.95 -12.82 -10.98
N ALA A 404 -19.82 -13.67 -12.00
CA ALA A 404 -19.99 -15.10 -11.84
C ALA A 404 -18.89 -15.67 -10.93
N PRO A 405 -19.13 -16.80 -10.22
CA PRO A 405 -18.09 -17.47 -9.44
C PRO A 405 -16.86 -17.81 -10.29
N GLU A 406 -15.66 -17.50 -9.78
CA GLU A 406 -14.42 -17.60 -10.57
C GLU A 406 -13.50 -18.76 -10.12
N MET A 407 -13.65 -19.32 -8.92
CA MET A 407 -12.67 -20.28 -8.38
C MET A 407 -12.49 -21.51 -9.26
N ALA A 408 -13.57 -22.12 -9.76
CA ALA A 408 -13.49 -23.30 -10.62
C ALA A 408 -12.75 -23.01 -11.94
N LYS A 409 -13.00 -21.83 -12.52
CA LYS A 409 -12.31 -21.36 -13.72
C LYS A 409 -10.82 -21.14 -13.44
N LEU A 410 -10.49 -20.46 -12.35
CA LEU A 410 -9.11 -20.17 -11.95
C LEU A 410 -8.30 -21.44 -11.68
N VAL A 411 -8.91 -22.45 -11.03
CA VAL A 411 -8.28 -23.76 -10.83
C VAL A 411 -7.94 -24.42 -12.17
N SER A 412 -8.87 -24.41 -13.13
CA SER A 412 -8.64 -24.98 -14.46
C SER A 412 -7.57 -24.23 -15.25
N GLU A 413 -7.54 -22.89 -15.18
CA GLU A 413 -6.53 -22.07 -15.86
C GLU A 413 -5.12 -22.25 -15.28
N ALA A 414 -5.04 -22.55 -13.98
CA ALA A 414 -3.78 -22.68 -13.25
C ALA A 414 -3.26 -24.13 -13.12
N GLU A 415 -3.98 -25.13 -13.63
CA GLU A 415 -3.70 -26.56 -13.44
C GLU A 415 -2.24 -26.96 -13.76
N LEU A 416 -1.62 -26.32 -14.76
CA LEU A 416 -0.27 -26.65 -15.19
C LEU A 416 0.85 -26.09 -14.30
N PHE A 417 0.56 -25.15 -13.41
CA PHE A 417 1.58 -24.45 -12.62
C PHE A 417 1.23 -24.22 -11.15
N ALA A 418 -0.03 -24.30 -10.75
CA ALA A 418 -0.44 -24.27 -9.35
C ALA A 418 -0.27 -25.66 -8.70
N LYS A 419 0.31 -25.70 -7.50
CA LYS A 419 0.49 -26.90 -6.67
C LYS A 419 -0.42 -26.93 -5.45
N SER A 420 -1.13 -25.84 -5.18
CA SER A 420 -2.02 -25.66 -4.03
C SER A 420 -3.14 -24.67 -4.36
N GLU A 421 -4.12 -24.55 -3.48
CA GLU A 421 -5.18 -23.55 -3.60
C GLU A 421 -4.64 -22.13 -3.36
N GLU A 422 -3.63 -21.98 -2.50
CA GLU A 422 -2.87 -20.76 -2.29
C GLU A 422 -2.21 -20.25 -3.59
N ASP A 423 -1.69 -21.16 -4.42
CA ASP A 423 -1.15 -20.81 -5.75
C ASP A 423 -2.24 -20.31 -6.69
N VAL A 424 -3.42 -20.94 -6.67
CA VAL A 424 -4.59 -20.50 -7.45
C VAL A 424 -5.03 -19.10 -7.01
N LEU A 425 -5.02 -18.81 -5.70
CA LEU A 425 -5.32 -17.48 -5.18
C LEU A 425 -4.24 -16.45 -5.54
N THR A 426 -2.97 -16.83 -5.57
CA THR A 426 -1.88 -15.97 -6.08
C THR A 426 -2.10 -15.63 -7.54
N TYR A 427 -2.45 -16.62 -8.37
CA TYR A 427 -2.82 -16.42 -9.76
C TYR A 427 -4.06 -15.52 -9.90
N ALA A 428 -5.08 -15.72 -9.07
CA ALA A 428 -6.28 -14.90 -9.07
C ALA A 428 -5.95 -13.42 -8.84
N MET A 429 -5.04 -13.11 -7.91
CA MET A 429 -4.69 -11.72 -7.59
C MET A 429 -3.94 -11.04 -8.73
N PHE A 430 -2.98 -11.76 -9.36
CA PHE A 430 -2.14 -11.23 -10.44
C PHE A 430 -1.93 -12.31 -11.52
N PRO A 431 -2.81 -12.44 -12.52
CA PRO A 431 -2.74 -13.57 -13.45
C PRO A 431 -1.40 -13.71 -14.17
N ASP A 432 -0.91 -12.65 -14.82
CA ASP A 432 0.32 -12.73 -15.63
C ASP A 432 1.58 -12.89 -14.75
N ILE A 433 1.69 -12.07 -13.71
CA ILE A 433 2.86 -12.04 -12.83
C ILE A 433 2.89 -13.27 -11.93
N GLY A 434 1.74 -13.65 -11.37
CA GLY A 434 1.55 -14.85 -10.57
C GLY A 434 1.85 -16.10 -11.37
N LYS A 435 1.35 -16.23 -12.61
CA LYS A 435 1.72 -17.35 -13.49
C LYS A 435 3.23 -17.43 -13.70
N THR A 436 3.86 -16.31 -14.06
CA THR A 436 5.31 -16.25 -14.32
C THR A 436 6.09 -16.65 -13.07
N TYR A 437 5.75 -16.08 -11.92
CA TYR A 437 6.35 -16.40 -10.63
C TYR A 437 6.20 -17.89 -10.27
N LEU A 438 5.00 -18.46 -10.40
CA LEU A 438 4.75 -19.87 -10.07
C LEU A 438 5.55 -20.80 -10.98
N GLN A 439 5.68 -20.49 -12.26
CA GLN A 439 6.52 -21.23 -13.21
C GLN A 439 8.00 -21.15 -12.83
N GLU A 440 8.53 -19.95 -12.56
CA GLU A 440 9.92 -19.73 -12.12
C GLU A 440 10.22 -20.44 -10.79
N ARG A 441 9.31 -20.34 -9.80
CA ARG A 441 9.42 -21.03 -8.50
C ARG A 441 9.46 -22.54 -8.70
N ASN A 442 8.60 -23.08 -9.55
CA ASN A 442 8.54 -24.52 -9.81
C ASN A 442 9.77 -25.04 -10.55
N ALA A 443 10.39 -24.21 -11.40
CA ALA A 443 11.63 -24.52 -12.11
C ALA A 443 12.89 -24.28 -11.26
N GLY A 444 12.77 -23.65 -10.08
CA GLY A 444 13.92 -23.25 -9.26
C GLY A 444 14.73 -22.09 -9.84
N SER A 445 14.13 -21.28 -10.72
CA SER A 445 14.77 -20.16 -11.42
C SER A 445 14.29 -18.79 -10.94
N ALA A 446 13.41 -18.73 -9.95
CA ALA A 446 12.94 -17.47 -9.36
C ALA A 446 14.10 -16.76 -8.65
N SER A 447 14.42 -15.54 -9.09
CA SER A 447 15.50 -14.74 -8.51
C SER A 447 15.02 -13.33 -8.18
N ALA A 448 15.13 -12.96 -6.91
CA ALA A 448 14.82 -11.61 -6.44
C ALA A 448 15.71 -10.57 -7.12
N GLU A 449 15.22 -9.32 -7.21
CA GLU A 449 16.09 -8.20 -7.57
C GLU A 449 17.25 -8.07 -6.55
N PRO A 450 18.51 -7.90 -7.00
CA PRO A 450 19.65 -7.85 -6.10
C PRO A 450 19.63 -6.57 -5.25
N LEU A 451 20.05 -6.69 -3.99
CA LEU A 451 20.38 -5.54 -3.16
C LEU A 451 21.79 -5.07 -3.53
N LEU A 452 21.90 -3.79 -3.88
CA LEU A 452 23.13 -3.18 -4.34
C LEU A 452 23.98 -2.75 -3.14
N ASP A 453 25.30 -2.88 -3.28
CA ASP A 453 26.22 -2.28 -2.31
C ASP A 453 26.34 -0.77 -2.56
N LYS A 454 26.00 0.03 -1.55
CA LYS A 454 25.97 1.50 -1.66
C LYS A 454 27.33 2.09 -2.00
N ALA A 455 28.39 1.57 -1.39
CA ALA A 455 29.75 2.06 -1.62
C ALA A 455 30.19 1.78 -3.07
N THR A 456 29.84 0.62 -3.61
CA THR A 456 30.11 0.22 -5.00
C THR A 456 29.36 1.11 -6.00
N VAL A 457 28.09 1.42 -5.76
CA VAL A 457 27.31 2.28 -6.67
C VAL A 457 27.78 3.73 -6.63
N GLN A 458 28.10 4.27 -5.45
CA GLN A 458 28.54 5.67 -5.30
C GLN A 458 30.00 5.89 -5.72
N SER A 459 30.85 4.86 -5.67
CA SER A 459 32.23 4.91 -6.19
C SER A 459 32.33 4.69 -7.69
N GLY A 460 31.22 4.34 -8.35
CA GLY A 460 31.09 4.44 -9.80
C GLY A 460 31.25 5.88 -10.23
N ALA A 461 32.49 6.29 -10.54
CA ALA A 461 32.76 7.61 -11.08
C ALA A 461 31.79 7.88 -12.25
N PRO A 462 31.29 9.13 -12.43
CA PRO A 462 30.66 9.49 -13.68
C PRO A 462 31.65 9.09 -14.77
N ARG A 463 31.28 8.13 -15.61
CA ARG A 463 32.15 7.67 -16.67
C ARG A 463 32.32 8.85 -17.61
N PHE A 464 33.38 9.62 -17.40
CA PHE A 464 34.12 10.32 -18.46
C PHE A 464 34.82 9.27 -19.36
N ALA A 465 34.21 8.10 -19.54
CA ALA A 465 34.65 7.16 -20.55
C ALA A 465 34.28 7.82 -21.87
N PRO A 466 35.26 8.10 -22.75
CA PRO A 466 34.94 8.55 -24.09
C PRO A 466 33.96 7.54 -24.71
N ASN A 467 32.85 8.04 -25.24
CA ASN A 467 31.84 7.26 -25.93
C ASN A 467 32.07 7.26 -27.44
N GLU A 468 33.04 8.04 -27.93
CA GLU A 468 33.35 8.19 -29.34
C GLU A 468 34.83 7.86 -29.58
N PHE A 469 35.09 6.96 -30.53
CA PHE A 469 36.44 6.51 -30.90
C PHE A 469 36.62 6.56 -32.41
N LYS A 470 37.86 6.79 -32.84
CA LYS A 470 38.31 6.50 -34.20
C LYS A 470 39.34 5.38 -34.13
N VAL A 471 39.00 4.22 -34.67
CA VAL A 471 39.87 3.03 -34.65
C VAL A 471 40.40 2.81 -36.07
N THR A 472 41.71 2.95 -36.26
CA THR A 472 42.35 2.69 -37.54
C THR A 472 42.97 1.30 -37.56
N LEU A 473 42.51 0.44 -38.46
CA LEU A 473 43.00 -0.93 -38.62
C LEU A 473 43.19 -1.22 -40.12
N HIS A 474 44.33 -1.78 -40.50
CA HIS A 474 44.64 -2.13 -41.91
C HIS A 474 44.49 -0.99 -42.94
N GLY A 475 44.62 0.27 -42.50
CA GLY A 475 44.50 1.45 -43.37
C GLY A 475 43.08 2.01 -43.49
N GLU A 476 42.08 1.34 -42.92
CA GLU A 476 40.70 1.83 -42.79
C GLU A 476 40.48 2.44 -41.40
N THR A 477 39.67 3.50 -41.31
CA THR A 477 39.33 4.15 -40.03
C THR A 477 37.85 4.01 -39.78
N PHE A 478 37.52 3.33 -38.68
CA PHE A 478 36.16 3.13 -38.21
C PHE A 478 35.81 4.18 -37.17
N HIS A 479 34.68 4.84 -37.36
CA HIS A 479 34.10 5.76 -36.39
C HIS A 479 33.14 4.97 -35.50
N ILE A 480 33.52 4.77 -34.24
CA ILE A 480 32.76 4.00 -33.26
C ILE A 480 32.11 4.95 -32.26
N ASN A 481 30.80 4.86 -32.08
CA ASN A 481 30.05 5.58 -31.05
C ASN A 481 29.27 4.61 -30.16
N LEU A 482 29.55 4.62 -28.87
CA LEU A 482 28.89 3.82 -27.85
C LEU A 482 27.70 4.61 -27.28
N THR A 483 26.50 4.09 -27.46
CA THR A 483 25.26 4.64 -26.91
C THR A 483 24.54 3.59 -26.07
N GLY A 484 23.85 4.06 -25.02
CA GLY A 484 23.15 3.19 -24.08
C GLY A 484 24.06 2.63 -22.98
N SER A 485 23.54 2.67 -21.76
CA SER A 485 24.05 1.89 -20.65
C SER A 485 22.93 0.95 -20.21
N GLY A 486 23.16 -0.37 -20.29
CA GLY A 486 22.37 -1.31 -19.50
C GLY A 486 22.34 -0.88 -18.03
N HIS A 487 21.27 -1.19 -17.32
CA HIS A 487 21.07 -0.73 -15.94
C HIS A 487 22.22 -1.22 -15.05
N ALA A 488 22.60 -0.39 -14.06
CA ALA A 488 23.64 -0.77 -13.12
C ALA A 488 23.18 -2.03 -12.33
N GLY A 489 23.86 -3.17 -12.54
CA GLY A 489 23.60 -4.42 -11.80
C GLY A 489 23.36 -5.66 -12.66
N GLU A 490 23.26 -5.55 -13.99
CA GLU A 490 23.13 -6.71 -14.88
C GLU A 490 24.49 -7.41 -15.12
N GLU A 491 24.50 -8.75 -15.07
CA GLU A 491 25.64 -9.63 -15.40
C GLU A 491 26.02 -9.58 -16.89
N GLN A 492 25.04 -9.28 -17.76
CA GLN A 492 25.20 -9.07 -19.20
C GLN A 492 24.57 -7.73 -19.54
N ARG A 493 25.32 -6.82 -20.15
CA ARG A 493 24.84 -5.48 -20.46
C ARG A 493 24.74 -5.28 -21.97
N PRO A 494 23.56 -4.99 -22.52
CA PRO A 494 23.45 -4.56 -23.89
C PRO A 494 24.02 -3.14 -24.04
N TYR A 495 24.95 -2.97 -24.97
CA TYR A 495 25.45 -1.70 -25.46
C TYR A 495 25.04 -1.55 -26.92
N TYR A 496 24.63 -0.34 -27.32
CA TYR A 496 24.44 -0.03 -28.73
C TYR A 496 25.72 0.59 -29.27
N VAL A 497 26.37 -0.12 -30.19
CA VAL A 497 27.60 0.31 -30.83
C VAL A 497 27.26 0.77 -32.24
N THR A 498 27.51 2.04 -32.54
CA THR A 498 27.38 2.57 -33.90
C THR A 498 28.74 2.55 -34.58
N ILE A 499 28.88 1.80 -35.66
CA ILE A 499 30.11 1.73 -36.48
C ILE A 499 29.79 2.38 -37.83
N ASP A 500 30.43 3.51 -38.13
CA ASP A 500 30.23 4.28 -39.37
C ASP A 500 28.76 4.59 -39.71
N GLY A 501 27.95 4.84 -38.68
CA GLY A 501 26.54 5.17 -38.79
C GLY A 501 25.58 3.98 -38.77
N ILE A 502 26.08 2.75 -38.66
CA ILE A 502 25.27 1.52 -38.53
C ILE A 502 25.25 1.10 -37.06
N ALA A 503 24.07 1.03 -36.46
CA ALA A 503 23.89 0.63 -35.07
C ALA A 503 23.78 -0.90 -34.93
N GLU A 504 24.59 -1.48 -34.06
CA GLU A 504 24.56 -2.89 -33.68
C GLU A 504 24.44 -3.03 -32.16
N GLU A 505 23.72 -4.07 -31.71
CA GLU A 505 23.62 -4.41 -30.29
C GLU A 505 24.74 -5.39 -29.91
N VAL A 506 25.49 -5.05 -28.86
CA VAL A 506 26.59 -5.86 -28.34
C VAL A 506 26.33 -6.18 -26.87
N ILE A 507 26.36 -7.46 -26.51
CA ILE A 507 26.22 -7.92 -25.13
C ILE A 507 27.62 -8.05 -24.52
N VAL A 508 27.86 -7.36 -23.39
CA VAL A 508 29.14 -7.36 -22.65
C VAL A 508 28.97 -7.95 -21.27
#